data_AF-A0A349PWW4-F1
#
_entry.id   AF-A0A349PWW4-F1
#
_cell.length_a   1.000
_cell.length_b   1.000
_cell.length_c   1.000
_cell.angle_alpha   90.00
_cell.angle_beta   90.00
_cell.angle_gamma   90.00
#
_symmetry.space_group_name_H-M   'P 1'
#
loop_
_entity.id
_entity.type
_entity.pdbx_description
1 polymer ?
#
loop_
_entity_poly.entity_id
_entity_poly.type
_entity_poly.pdbx_seq_one_letter_code
_entity_poly.pdbx_strand_id
1 'polypeptide(L)'
;MSEKMYPIPFDSLMNWVTSEYAQCGDVFGVHKHYHASGKSLPIFGEHIETPFGPAAGPNSQLAQNIIAAYAAGARFFEVKTVQKMDGAELAACVPRPCILAADEGYNQEWSTELTVQQAQDEYIKAWCALKIMSKVYGFGDPDGFVFNMSVGYDLEGIKGEKVNSYIDNMMDASNTAQFKECLAVLTELFPQEKDFIAGISPRVSRSVTVSTLHGCPPQEIERIASYLLTEKGLHTFVKCNPTILGYKTARTILDSMGYDYIVFDEHHFNEDLQWADAVPMFERLQALADSRGLEFGLKLSNTFPVDTTRNELPGTEMYMSGRSLFPLTIEMCSRISRQFNGKMRISFAGGAEFFNCDKLFAAGIWPITVATTILKPGGYNRLAQMVEKTEKLPYHAFNGTDSAAISDMSAASHSDFHHLKPIKPLPA
;
A
#
# COMPACT_ATOMS: atom_id res chain seq x y z
N MET A 1 -2.68 -14.80 -19.32
CA MET A 1 -1.82 -14.70 -18.12
C MET A 1 -1.72 -16.08 -17.50
N SER A 2 -0.54 -16.43 -17.00
CA SER A 2 -0.32 -17.65 -16.20
C SER A 2 -1.04 -17.53 -14.86
N GLU A 3 -1.51 -18.66 -14.32
CA GLU A 3 -2.04 -18.73 -12.95
C GLU A 3 -0.95 -18.45 -11.90
N LYS A 4 0.29 -18.85 -12.17
CA LYS A 4 1.43 -18.69 -11.26
C LYS A 4 2.20 -17.42 -11.58
N MET A 5 2.62 -16.73 -10.53
CA MET A 5 3.58 -15.64 -10.61
C MET A 5 5.00 -16.21 -10.67
N TYR A 6 5.78 -15.75 -11.65
CA TYR A 6 7.17 -16.18 -11.83
C TYR A 6 8.09 -14.98 -11.65
N PRO A 7 8.93 -14.97 -10.61
CA PRO A 7 10.01 -13.99 -10.47
C PRO A 7 10.92 -13.99 -11.70
N ILE A 8 11.29 -12.80 -12.18
CA ILE A 8 12.24 -12.64 -13.29
C ILE A 8 13.65 -12.51 -12.68
N PRO A 9 14.66 -13.24 -13.17
CA PRO A 9 16.06 -13.01 -12.80
C PRO A 9 16.46 -11.53 -12.98
N PHE A 10 17.29 -11.00 -12.09
CA PHE A 10 17.55 -9.56 -12.06
C PHE A 10 18.29 -9.06 -13.33
N ASP A 11 19.18 -9.88 -13.88
CA ASP A 11 19.84 -9.63 -15.16
C ASP A 11 18.84 -9.42 -16.30
N SER A 12 17.85 -10.29 -16.40
CA SER A 12 16.82 -10.30 -17.43
C SER A 12 15.86 -9.13 -17.24
N LEU A 13 15.51 -8.83 -15.99
CA LEU A 13 14.68 -7.69 -15.62
C LEU A 13 15.34 -6.38 -16.04
N MET A 14 16.62 -6.18 -15.70
CA MET A 14 17.35 -4.94 -16.02
C MET A 14 17.67 -4.82 -17.50
N ASN A 15 17.99 -5.92 -18.19
CA ASN A 15 18.16 -5.91 -19.65
C ASN A 15 16.87 -5.52 -20.38
N TRP A 16 15.71 -5.93 -19.88
CA TRP A 16 14.43 -5.45 -20.43
C TRP A 16 14.31 -3.94 -20.22
N VAL A 17 14.46 -3.45 -18.98
CA VAL A 17 14.37 -2.02 -18.66
C VAL A 17 15.29 -1.17 -19.55
N THR A 18 16.56 -1.57 -19.72
CA THR A 18 17.51 -0.82 -20.55
C THR A 18 17.20 -0.90 -22.03
N SER A 19 16.81 -2.08 -22.53
CA SER A 19 16.51 -2.27 -23.95
C SER A 19 15.25 -1.53 -24.38
N GLU A 20 14.18 -1.60 -23.58
CA GLU A 20 12.92 -0.89 -23.85
C GLU A 20 13.13 0.63 -23.79
N TYR A 21 13.83 1.12 -22.77
CA TYR A 21 14.12 2.55 -22.63
C TYR A 21 15.01 3.07 -23.78
N ALA A 22 16.02 2.30 -24.21
CA ALA A 22 16.84 2.68 -25.36
C ALA A 22 16.06 2.66 -26.69
N GLN A 23 15.10 1.75 -26.84
CA GLN A 23 14.35 1.57 -28.08
C GLN A 23 13.22 2.59 -28.25
N CYS A 24 12.41 2.81 -27.22
CA CYS A 24 11.22 3.67 -27.30
C CYS A 24 11.09 4.66 -26.14
N GLY A 25 12.02 4.65 -25.18
CA GLY A 25 11.97 5.52 -24.02
C GLY A 25 11.04 5.02 -22.92
N ASP A 26 10.38 3.88 -23.09
CA ASP A 26 9.41 3.34 -22.12
C ASP A 26 10.06 2.47 -21.04
N VAL A 27 9.37 2.28 -19.93
CA VAL A 27 9.70 1.27 -18.92
C VAL A 27 8.47 0.43 -18.60
N PHE A 28 8.47 -0.84 -19.01
CA PHE A 28 7.33 -1.75 -18.86
C PHE A 28 5.99 -1.16 -19.35
N GLY A 29 6.01 -0.50 -20.50
CA GLY A 29 4.84 0.16 -21.10
C GLY A 29 4.38 1.45 -20.41
N VAL A 30 5.17 2.00 -19.48
CA VAL A 30 4.96 3.36 -18.96
C VAL A 30 5.60 4.34 -19.93
N HIS A 31 4.78 5.10 -20.64
CA HIS A 31 5.23 6.07 -21.64
C HIS A 31 5.50 7.45 -21.05
N LYS A 32 4.73 7.83 -20.01
CA LYS A 32 4.83 9.13 -19.35
C LYS A 32 5.58 8.99 -18.03
N HIS A 33 6.88 9.21 -18.10
CA HIS A 33 7.79 9.18 -16.96
C HIS A 33 7.62 10.42 -16.09
N TYR A 34 7.70 10.21 -14.77
CA TYR A 34 7.84 11.31 -13.83
C TYR A 34 9.32 11.63 -13.61
N HIS A 35 9.65 12.91 -13.73
CA HIS A 35 10.93 13.48 -13.32
C HIS A 35 10.68 14.42 -12.15
N ALA A 36 11.32 14.16 -11.02
CA ALA A 36 11.08 14.93 -9.81
C ALA A 36 11.43 16.41 -9.95
N SER A 37 10.56 17.29 -9.44
CA SER A 37 10.80 18.74 -9.40
C SER A 37 11.76 19.21 -8.31
N GLY A 38 12.31 18.29 -7.50
CA GLY A 38 13.14 18.59 -6.34
C GLY A 38 12.37 18.87 -5.04
N LYS A 39 11.03 18.78 -5.06
CA LYS A 39 10.21 18.83 -3.84
C LYS A 39 10.22 17.47 -3.15
N SER A 40 10.26 17.48 -1.82
CA SER A 40 10.20 16.26 -1.01
C SER A 40 9.39 16.42 0.28
N LEU A 41 8.92 15.30 0.81
CA LEU A 41 8.18 15.19 2.07
C LEU A 41 8.96 14.27 3.03
N PRO A 42 9.27 14.72 4.26
CA PRO A 42 9.99 13.89 5.21
C PRO A 42 9.08 12.84 5.86
N ILE A 43 9.54 11.59 5.90
CA ILE A 43 8.82 10.48 6.53
C ILE A 43 9.80 9.40 6.98
N PHE A 44 9.68 8.92 8.21
CA PHE A 44 10.45 7.80 8.75
C PHE A 44 11.97 8.01 8.79
N GLY A 45 12.38 9.28 8.95
CA GLY A 45 13.78 9.70 8.82
C GLY A 45 14.31 9.64 7.38
N GLU A 46 13.44 9.42 6.40
CA GLU A 46 13.68 9.40 4.95
C GLU A 46 12.84 10.51 4.29
N HIS A 47 12.77 10.53 2.95
CA HIS A 47 11.89 11.44 2.23
C HIS A 47 11.29 10.82 0.96
N ILE A 48 10.14 11.35 0.53
CA ILE A 48 9.45 10.95 -0.70
C ILE A 48 9.19 12.16 -1.60
N GLU A 49 9.42 12.05 -2.90
CA GLU A 49 9.22 13.16 -3.87
C GLU A 49 7.76 13.31 -4.33
N THR A 50 6.92 12.30 -4.10
CA THR A 50 5.48 12.34 -4.30
C THR A 50 4.78 11.70 -3.11
N PRO A 51 3.57 12.15 -2.72
CA PRO A 51 2.90 11.67 -1.51
C PRO A 51 2.22 10.31 -1.69
N PHE A 52 2.50 9.57 -2.77
CA PHE A 52 1.71 8.39 -3.12
C PHE A 52 2.51 7.23 -3.73
N GLY A 53 1.86 6.06 -3.81
CA GLY A 53 2.34 4.91 -4.56
C GLY A 53 1.43 3.69 -4.42
N PRO A 54 1.90 2.47 -4.76
CA PRO A 54 1.07 1.29 -4.67
C PRO A 54 0.83 0.87 -3.21
N ALA A 55 -0.39 0.39 -2.92
CA ALA A 55 -0.72 -0.27 -1.64
C ALA A 55 -0.22 -1.72 -1.62
N ALA A 56 -0.11 -2.33 -0.44
CA ALA A 56 0.12 -3.78 -0.32
C ALA A 56 -0.96 -4.55 -1.08
N GLY A 57 -0.63 -5.03 -2.28
CA GLY A 57 -1.60 -5.52 -3.24
C GLY A 57 -0.95 -5.99 -4.55
N PRO A 58 -1.74 -6.24 -5.59
CA PRO A 58 -1.23 -6.85 -6.84
C PRO A 58 -0.12 -6.02 -7.50
N ASN A 59 -0.14 -4.70 -7.34
CA ASN A 59 0.82 -3.78 -7.97
C ASN A 59 2.16 -3.62 -7.22
N SER A 60 2.32 -4.28 -6.06
CA SER A 60 3.55 -4.22 -5.27
C SER A 60 4.12 -5.60 -4.91
N GLN A 61 3.81 -6.61 -5.74
CA GLN A 61 4.21 -8.00 -5.52
C GLN A 61 5.49 -8.40 -6.28
N LEU A 62 5.65 -7.95 -7.52
CA LEU A 62 6.82 -8.26 -8.37
C LEU A 62 7.62 -6.99 -8.68
N ALA A 63 8.92 -7.16 -8.93
CA ALA A 63 9.85 -6.06 -9.14
C ALA A 63 9.46 -5.19 -10.35
N GLN A 64 9.03 -5.79 -11.47
CA GLN A 64 8.56 -5.06 -12.65
C GLN A 64 7.34 -4.18 -12.38
N ASN A 65 6.47 -4.58 -11.44
CA ASN A 65 5.30 -3.78 -11.07
C ASN A 65 5.71 -2.55 -10.26
N ILE A 66 6.66 -2.72 -9.34
CA ILE A 66 7.23 -1.64 -8.53
C ILE A 66 8.02 -0.67 -9.44
N ILE A 67 8.82 -1.18 -10.37
CA ILE A 67 9.56 -0.40 -11.35
C ILE A 67 8.63 0.43 -12.24
N ALA A 68 7.57 -0.18 -12.78
CA ALA A 68 6.56 0.54 -13.56
C ALA A 68 5.86 1.62 -12.73
N ALA A 69 5.51 1.34 -11.48
CA ALA A 69 4.92 2.33 -10.58
C ALA A 69 5.88 3.51 -10.29
N TYR A 70 7.18 3.25 -10.09
CA TYR A 70 8.19 4.29 -9.89
C TYR A 70 8.35 5.19 -11.11
N ALA A 71 8.47 4.58 -12.30
CA ALA A 71 8.56 5.29 -13.57
C ALA A 71 7.35 6.21 -13.76
N ALA A 72 6.15 5.78 -13.35
CA ALA A 72 4.93 6.56 -13.43
C ALA A 72 4.74 7.59 -12.29
N GLY A 73 5.69 7.69 -11.34
CA GLY A 73 5.73 8.74 -10.32
C GLY A 73 5.45 8.32 -8.88
N ALA A 74 5.31 7.03 -8.58
CA ALA A 74 5.21 6.55 -7.20
C ALA A 74 6.53 6.77 -6.44
N ARG A 75 6.43 7.15 -5.16
CA ARG A 75 7.57 7.30 -4.23
C ARG A 75 7.36 6.66 -2.87
N PHE A 76 6.15 6.21 -2.56
CA PHE A 76 5.88 5.40 -1.38
C PHE A 76 5.39 4.01 -1.78
N PHE A 77 6.20 2.98 -1.57
CA PHE A 77 5.91 1.61 -1.96
C PHE A 77 5.55 0.78 -0.74
N GLU A 78 4.26 0.52 -0.56
CA GLU A 78 3.86 -0.50 0.41
C GLU A 78 3.88 -1.86 -0.27
N VAL A 79 4.88 -2.67 0.06
CA VAL A 79 5.09 -3.98 -0.58
C VAL A 79 4.08 -5.01 -0.08
N LYS A 80 3.75 -6.00 -0.92
CA LYS A 80 2.72 -7.00 -0.62
C LYS A 80 3.01 -7.70 0.72
N THR A 81 1.94 -7.92 1.48
CA THR A 81 2.03 -8.52 2.82
C THR A 81 2.65 -9.91 2.79
N VAL A 82 3.66 -10.12 3.63
CA VAL A 82 4.21 -11.46 3.94
C VAL A 82 3.59 -12.01 5.22
N GLN A 83 3.46 -13.33 5.29
CA GLN A 83 2.92 -14.04 6.45
C GLN A 83 3.49 -15.46 6.52
N LYS A 84 3.09 -16.22 7.54
CA LYS A 84 3.54 -17.61 7.75
C LYS A 84 3.18 -18.54 6.58
N MET A 85 1.93 -18.49 6.12
CA MET A 85 1.40 -19.27 4.99
C MET A 85 1.62 -18.52 3.67
N ASP A 86 2.42 -19.10 2.78
CA ASP A 86 2.94 -18.44 1.57
C ASP A 86 3.06 -19.43 0.40
N GLY A 87 3.43 -18.92 -0.78
CA GLY A 87 3.74 -19.75 -1.94
C GLY A 87 2.58 -20.65 -2.39
N ALA A 88 2.90 -21.91 -2.70
CA ALA A 88 1.95 -22.88 -3.23
C ALA A 88 0.80 -23.22 -2.27
N GLU A 89 1.05 -23.18 -0.95
CA GLU A 89 0.01 -23.43 0.06
C GLU A 89 -1.05 -22.32 0.01
N LEU A 90 -0.61 -21.06 0.03
CA LEU A 90 -1.54 -19.93 -0.10
C LEU A 90 -2.23 -19.92 -1.48
N ALA A 91 -1.49 -20.12 -2.56
CA ALA A 91 -2.02 -20.08 -3.92
C ALA A 91 -3.11 -21.14 -4.15
N ALA A 92 -3.02 -22.30 -3.49
CA ALA A 92 -4.04 -23.35 -3.55
C ALA A 92 -5.36 -22.97 -2.86
N CYS A 93 -5.33 -22.01 -1.93
CA CYS A 93 -6.52 -21.50 -1.24
C CYS A 93 -7.20 -20.34 -1.99
N VAL A 94 -6.58 -19.76 -3.00
CA VAL A 94 -7.12 -18.59 -3.72
C VAL A 94 -8.04 -19.05 -4.85
N PRO A 95 -9.36 -18.81 -4.77
CA PRO A 95 -10.29 -19.20 -5.82
C PRO A 95 -10.11 -18.29 -7.05
N ARG A 96 -10.17 -18.84 -8.27
CA ARG A 96 -9.86 -18.10 -9.51
C ARG A 96 -11.01 -18.07 -10.52
N PRO A 97 -11.27 -16.93 -11.19
CA PRO A 97 -10.57 -15.64 -11.07
C PRO A 97 -10.72 -15.00 -9.68
N CYS A 98 -9.68 -14.33 -9.18
CA CYS A 98 -9.62 -13.83 -7.80
C CYS A 98 -9.79 -12.31 -7.66
N ILE A 99 -9.86 -11.56 -8.77
CA ILE A 99 -9.99 -10.09 -8.77
C ILE A 99 -10.98 -9.68 -9.86
N LEU A 100 -11.91 -8.78 -9.52
CA LEU A 100 -12.79 -8.07 -10.43
C LEU A 100 -12.65 -6.57 -10.17
N ALA A 101 -12.31 -5.76 -11.18
CA ALA A 101 -12.08 -4.31 -11.00
C ALA A 101 -12.77 -3.45 -12.07
N ALA A 102 -13.84 -3.97 -12.68
CA ALA A 102 -14.54 -3.30 -13.78
C ALA A 102 -15.23 -1.99 -13.37
N ASP A 103 -15.82 -1.95 -12.17
CA ASP A 103 -16.45 -0.74 -11.61
C ASP A 103 -16.05 -0.55 -10.14
N GLU A 104 -16.68 -1.27 -9.21
CA GLU A 104 -16.09 -1.54 -7.90
C GLU A 104 -14.84 -2.42 -8.07
N GLY A 105 -14.01 -2.48 -7.04
CA GLY A 105 -13.03 -3.55 -6.92
C GLY A 105 -13.57 -4.65 -6.00
N TYR A 106 -13.34 -5.90 -6.34
CA TYR A 106 -13.56 -7.06 -5.50
C TYR A 106 -12.36 -7.99 -5.61
N ASN A 107 -11.94 -8.58 -4.50
CA ASN A 107 -10.92 -9.64 -4.51
C ASN A 107 -11.28 -10.80 -3.57
N GLN A 108 -10.74 -11.97 -3.88
CA GLN A 108 -10.73 -13.19 -3.05
C GLN A 108 -9.30 -13.69 -2.79
N GLU A 109 -8.29 -12.89 -3.14
CA GLU A 109 -6.90 -13.13 -2.77
C GLU A 109 -6.55 -12.46 -1.44
N TRP A 110 -5.55 -13.01 -0.73
CA TRP A 110 -4.99 -12.45 0.51
C TRP A 110 -3.53 -12.03 0.29
N SER A 111 -2.64 -12.33 1.23
CA SER A 111 -1.19 -12.03 1.24
C SER A 111 -0.44 -12.49 -0.03
N THR A 112 0.88 -12.30 -0.08
CA THR A 112 1.69 -12.64 -1.28
C THR A 112 1.58 -14.12 -1.69
N GLU A 113 1.35 -14.39 -2.98
CA GLU A 113 1.35 -15.74 -3.56
C GLU A 113 2.78 -16.27 -3.80
N LEU A 114 3.80 -15.42 -3.62
CA LEU A 114 5.19 -15.81 -3.59
C LEU A 114 5.56 -16.46 -2.25
N THR A 115 6.66 -17.21 -2.21
CA THR A 115 7.26 -17.50 -0.90
C THR A 115 7.81 -16.22 -0.28
N VAL A 116 7.96 -16.17 1.05
CA VAL A 116 8.54 -15.01 1.75
C VAL A 116 9.93 -14.66 1.21
N GLN A 117 10.75 -15.66 0.90
CA GLN A 117 12.06 -15.44 0.28
C GLN A 117 11.94 -14.82 -1.12
N GLN A 118 11.03 -15.32 -1.96
CA GLN A 118 10.81 -14.74 -3.29
C GLN A 118 10.30 -13.30 -3.21
N ALA A 119 9.40 -13.00 -2.28
CA ALA A 119 8.93 -11.64 -2.04
C ALA A 119 10.09 -10.72 -1.62
N GLN A 120 10.93 -11.17 -0.68
CA GLN A 120 12.16 -10.46 -0.29
C GLN A 120 13.04 -10.13 -1.50
N ASP A 121 13.29 -11.13 -2.33
CA ASP A 121 14.17 -11.00 -3.49
C ASP A 121 13.58 -9.99 -4.50
N GLU A 122 12.28 -10.04 -4.78
CA GLU A 122 11.61 -9.07 -5.65
C GLU A 122 11.69 -7.63 -5.12
N TYR A 123 11.58 -7.42 -3.80
CA TYR A 123 11.67 -6.08 -3.23
C TYR A 123 13.11 -5.55 -3.24
N ILE A 124 14.11 -6.41 -3.01
CA ILE A 124 15.53 -6.06 -3.13
C ILE A 124 15.90 -5.74 -4.58
N LYS A 125 15.40 -6.52 -5.55
CA LYS A 125 15.55 -6.23 -6.98
C LYS A 125 14.99 -4.86 -7.33
N ALA A 126 13.74 -4.60 -6.93
CA ALA A 126 13.10 -3.32 -7.17
C ALA A 126 13.91 -2.17 -6.55
N TRP A 127 14.31 -2.28 -5.28
CA TRP A 127 15.14 -1.29 -4.60
C TRP A 127 16.39 -0.91 -5.42
N CYS A 128 17.20 -1.90 -5.82
CA CYS A 128 18.40 -1.66 -6.60
C CYS A 128 18.11 -1.06 -7.98
N ALA A 129 17.05 -1.54 -8.67
CA ALA A 129 16.62 -1.01 -9.96
C ALA A 129 16.21 0.46 -9.87
N LEU A 130 15.42 0.83 -8.86
CA LEU A 130 14.97 2.22 -8.67
C LEU A 130 16.15 3.14 -8.38
N LYS A 131 17.12 2.71 -7.56
CA LYS A 131 18.34 3.47 -7.26
C LYS A 131 19.11 3.79 -8.54
N ILE A 132 19.38 2.80 -9.40
CA ILE A 132 20.11 3.08 -10.65
C ILE A 132 19.28 3.93 -11.61
N MET A 133 17.99 3.64 -11.80
CA MET A 133 17.11 4.36 -12.71
C MET A 133 16.95 5.84 -12.34
N SER A 134 16.87 6.14 -11.04
CA SER A 134 16.83 7.53 -10.55
C SER A 134 18.00 8.36 -11.08
N LYS A 135 19.20 7.75 -11.13
CA LYS A 135 20.44 8.38 -11.57
C LYS A 135 20.59 8.38 -13.09
N VAL A 136 20.49 7.21 -13.74
CA VAL A 136 20.81 7.08 -15.17
C VAL A 136 19.75 7.69 -16.08
N TYR A 137 18.50 7.74 -15.63
CA TYR A 137 17.38 8.34 -16.38
C TYR A 137 16.91 9.66 -15.79
N GLY A 138 17.49 10.10 -14.67
CA GLY A 138 17.13 11.37 -14.02
C GLY A 138 15.68 11.41 -13.55
N PHE A 139 15.12 10.28 -13.09
CA PHE A 139 13.74 10.21 -12.62
C PHE A 139 13.54 10.87 -11.26
N GLY A 140 14.60 11.03 -10.46
CA GLY A 140 14.55 11.73 -9.17
C GLY A 140 15.80 11.48 -8.34
N ASP A 141 15.74 11.85 -7.08
CA ASP A 141 16.76 11.53 -6.09
C ASP A 141 16.78 10.01 -5.83
N PRO A 142 17.96 9.35 -5.84
CA PRO A 142 18.09 7.96 -5.40
C PRO A 142 17.49 7.68 -4.03
N ASP A 143 17.51 8.62 -3.09
CA ASP A 143 16.91 8.49 -1.76
C ASP A 143 15.52 9.14 -1.65
N GLY A 144 14.95 9.57 -2.78
CA GLY A 144 13.66 10.24 -2.90
C GLY A 144 12.41 9.35 -2.82
N PHE A 145 12.55 8.09 -2.40
CA PHE A 145 11.47 7.13 -2.27
C PHE A 145 11.66 6.20 -1.08
N VAL A 146 10.55 5.66 -0.56
CA VAL A 146 10.53 4.79 0.62
C VAL A 146 9.82 3.48 0.30
N PHE A 147 10.38 2.38 0.78
CA PHE A 147 9.69 1.10 0.88
C PHE A 147 9.15 0.94 2.30
N ASN A 148 7.90 0.53 2.41
CA ASN A 148 7.24 0.23 3.67
C ASN A 148 6.83 -1.24 3.63
N MET A 149 7.37 -2.02 4.56
CA MET A 149 7.06 -3.44 4.66
C MET A 149 5.59 -3.63 5.02
N SER A 150 4.98 -4.74 4.61
CA SER A 150 3.71 -5.18 5.18
C SER A 150 3.86 -6.59 5.71
N VAL A 151 3.48 -6.79 6.97
CA VAL A 151 3.48 -8.09 7.64
C VAL A 151 2.12 -8.33 8.26
N GLY A 152 1.64 -9.57 8.17
CA GLY A 152 0.41 -10.02 8.82
C GLY A 152 0.66 -11.34 9.53
N TYR A 153 -0.37 -11.84 10.23
CA TYR A 153 -0.40 -12.99 11.16
C TYR A 153 -0.34 -12.57 12.65
N ASP A 154 -0.33 -13.55 13.56
CA ASP A 154 -0.12 -13.33 15.00
C ASP A 154 1.35 -13.01 15.33
N LEU A 155 1.62 -12.55 16.55
CA LEU A 155 2.96 -12.19 17.00
C LEU A 155 3.94 -13.36 16.92
N GLU A 156 3.49 -14.57 17.24
CA GLU A 156 4.37 -15.74 17.20
C GLU A 156 4.77 -16.11 15.77
N GLY A 157 3.88 -15.96 14.79
CA GLY A 157 4.21 -16.12 13.38
C GLY A 157 5.09 -15.01 12.84
N ILE A 158 4.92 -13.76 13.30
CA ILE A 158 5.81 -12.64 12.95
C ILE A 158 7.22 -12.85 13.52
N LYS A 159 7.32 -13.34 14.75
CA LYS A 159 8.60 -13.71 15.39
C LYS A 159 9.21 -15.00 14.82
N GLY A 160 8.40 -15.81 14.13
CA GLY A 160 8.87 -17.03 13.48
C GLY A 160 9.98 -16.75 12.48
N GLU A 161 10.94 -17.67 12.37
CA GLU A 161 12.17 -17.53 11.58
C GLU A 161 11.94 -16.96 10.18
N LYS A 162 10.89 -17.44 9.49
CA LYS A 162 10.55 -17.03 8.13
C LYS A 162 10.24 -15.53 8.01
N VAL A 163 9.30 -15.02 8.80
CA VAL A 163 8.86 -13.62 8.74
C VAL A 163 9.89 -12.71 9.41
N ASN A 164 10.48 -13.16 10.52
CA ASN A 164 11.51 -12.41 11.23
C ASN A 164 12.76 -12.19 10.36
N SER A 165 13.23 -13.21 9.67
CA SER A 165 14.40 -13.09 8.77
C SER A 165 14.11 -12.15 7.59
N TYR A 166 12.87 -12.15 7.06
CA TYR A 166 12.45 -11.16 6.07
C TYR A 166 12.54 -9.74 6.61
N ILE A 167 12.02 -9.48 7.81
CA ILE A 167 12.10 -8.14 8.43
C ILE A 167 13.56 -7.72 8.59
N ASP A 168 14.41 -8.59 9.14
CA ASP A 168 15.82 -8.30 9.40
C ASP A 168 16.59 -8.04 8.10
N ASN A 169 16.36 -8.83 7.06
CA ASN A 169 16.99 -8.66 5.75
C ASN A 169 16.48 -7.43 4.98
N MET A 170 15.22 -7.01 5.19
CA MET A 170 14.70 -5.79 4.60
C MET A 170 15.21 -4.54 5.33
N MET A 171 15.50 -4.65 6.63
CA MET A 171 16.20 -3.61 7.39
C MET A 171 17.66 -3.46 6.95
N ASP A 172 18.34 -4.58 6.61
CA ASP A 172 19.68 -4.59 6.03
C ASP A 172 19.90 -5.79 5.10
N ALA A 173 19.87 -5.54 3.80
CA ALA A 173 20.00 -6.55 2.76
C ALA A 173 21.46 -6.91 2.42
N SER A 174 22.46 -6.32 3.09
CA SER A 174 23.88 -6.42 2.71
C SER A 174 24.39 -7.86 2.62
N ASN A 175 23.84 -8.75 3.45
CA ASN A 175 24.24 -10.14 3.50
C ASN A 175 23.46 -11.05 2.56
N THR A 176 22.35 -10.58 2.00
CA THR A 176 21.49 -11.36 1.11
C THR A 176 22.19 -11.67 -0.21
N ALA A 177 21.90 -12.84 -0.79
CA ALA A 177 22.43 -13.21 -2.10
C ALA A 177 21.87 -12.28 -3.19
N GLN A 178 20.58 -11.95 -3.13
CA GLN A 178 19.93 -11.10 -4.11
C GLN A 178 20.53 -9.70 -4.19
N PHE A 179 20.85 -9.06 -3.05
CA PHE A 179 21.45 -7.73 -3.08
C PHE A 179 22.84 -7.75 -3.75
N LYS A 180 23.66 -8.75 -3.43
CA LYS A 180 24.99 -8.94 -4.03
C LYS A 180 24.90 -9.19 -5.54
N GLU A 181 23.96 -10.03 -5.96
CA GLU A 181 23.66 -10.25 -7.38
C GLU A 181 23.26 -8.93 -8.07
N CYS A 182 22.36 -8.16 -7.45
CA CYS A 182 21.92 -6.88 -8.00
C CYS A 182 23.09 -5.93 -8.24
N LEU A 183 23.98 -5.76 -7.26
CA LEU A 183 25.15 -4.89 -7.42
C LEU A 183 26.09 -5.37 -8.53
N ALA A 184 26.30 -6.69 -8.65
CA ALA A 184 27.14 -7.26 -9.69
C ALA A 184 26.56 -7.00 -11.09
N VAL A 185 25.29 -7.33 -11.29
CA VAL A 185 24.56 -7.10 -12.56
C VAL A 185 24.53 -5.62 -12.93
N LEU A 186 24.22 -4.74 -11.97
CA LEU A 186 24.22 -3.31 -12.23
C LEU A 186 25.61 -2.79 -12.61
N THR A 187 26.66 -3.29 -11.97
CA THR A 187 28.04 -2.89 -12.27
C THR A 187 28.45 -3.31 -13.69
N GLU A 188 27.96 -4.47 -14.16
CA GLU A 188 28.20 -4.94 -15.53
C GLU A 188 27.41 -4.10 -16.57
N LEU A 189 26.13 -3.83 -16.30
CA LEU A 189 25.27 -3.07 -17.22
C LEU A 189 25.62 -1.57 -17.27
N PHE A 190 26.07 -1.00 -16.16
CA PHE A 190 26.37 0.43 -16.01
C PHE A 190 27.78 0.65 -15.44
N PRO A 191 28.84 0.27 -16.18
CA PRO A 191 30.22 0.31 -15.67
C PRO A 191 30.70 1.72 -15.32
N GLN A 192 30.10 2.75 -15.92
CA GLN A 192 30.39 4.16 -15.62
C GLN A 192 29.83 4.60 -14.26
N GLU A 193 28.86 3.88 -13.71
CA GLU A 193 28.19 4.20 -12.45
C GLU A 193 28.67 3.33 -11.28
N LYS A 194 29.80 2.64 -11.44
CA LYS A 194 30.31 1.66 -10.47
C LYS A 194 30.43 2.20 -9.06
N ASP A 195 30.94 3.42 -8.88
CA ASP A 195 31.12 4.01 -7.54
C ASP A 195 29.78 4.33 -6.88
N PHE A 196 28.79 4.75 -7.67
CA PHE A 196 27.42 4.93 -7.18
C PHE A 196 26.78 3.60 -6.80
N ILE A 197 26.92 2.58 -7.64
CA ILE A 197 26.37 1.23 -7.41
C ILE A 197 26.97 0.62 -6.14
N ALA A 198 28.29 0.74 -5.94
CA ALA A 198 28.96 0.30 -4.72
C ALA A 198 28.47 1.03 -3.46
N GLY A 199 27.94 2.25 -3.62
CA GLY A 199 27.35 3.06 -2.56
C GLY A 199 25.85 2.88 -2.35
N ILE A 200 25.16 2.03 -3.13
CA ILE A 200 23.72 1.76 -2.92
C ILE A 200 23.51 1.24 -1.50
N SER A 201 22.68 1.94 -0.73
CA SER A 201 22.35 1.54 0.64
C SER A 201 21.69 0.15 0.65
N PRO A 202 22.15 -0.78 1.51
CA PRO A 202 21.48 -2.06 1.70
C PRO A 202 20.23 -1.96 2.60
N ARG A 203 19.97 -0.81 3.22
CA ARG A 203 18.80 -0.60 4.08
C ARG A 203 17.58 -0.34 3.21
N VAL A 204 16.81 -1.39 2.91
CA VAL A 204 15.67 -1.32 1.98
C VAL A 204 14.44 -0.68 2.63
N SER A 205 14.17 -0.97 3.90
CA SER A 205 13.03 -0.40 4.62
C SER A 205 13.34 -0.08 6.07
N ARG A 206 12.81 1.06 6.53
CA ARG A 206 12.81 1.48 7.95
C ARG A 206 11.41 1.48 8.57
N SER A 207 10.42 1.03 7.81
CA SER A 207 9.02 1.11 8.21
C SER A 207 8.23 -0.15 7.89
N VAL A 208 7.15 -0.35 8.64
CA VAL A 208 6.30 -1.52 8.53
C VAL A 208 4.84 -1.16 8.79
N THR A 209 3.95 -1.81 8.04
CA THR A 209 2.51 -1.80 8.27
C THR A 209 2.05 -3.16 8.76
N VAL A 210 1.45 -3.16 9.95
CA VAL A 210 0.75 -4.32 10.50
C VAL A 210 -0.57 -4.48 9.76
N SER A 211 -0.66 -5.53 8.94
CA SER A 211 -1.89 -5.91 8.25
C SER A 211 -2.74 -6.75 9.20
N THR A 212 -3.75 -6.13 9.82
CA THR A 212 -4.65 -6.82 10.74
C THR A 212 -5.59 -7.74 9.97
N LEU A 213 -5.60 -9.02 10.32
CA LEU A 213 -6.60 -9.96 9.82
C LEU A 213 -7.97 -9.66 10.44
N HIS A 214 -9.05 -10.03 9.75
CA HIS A 214 -10.37 -10.02 10.36
C HIS A 214 -10.38 -10.90 11.63
N GLY A 215 -11.06 -10.43 12.68
CA GLY A 215 -11.12 -11.09 13.98
C GLY A 215 -9.81 -11.02 14.81
N CYS A 216 -8.80 -10.27 14.39
CA CYS A 216 -7.55 -10.13 15.16
C CYS A 216 -7.82 -9.40 16.49
N PRO A 217 -7.53 -10.00 17.66
CA PRO A 217 -7.81 -9.39 18.95
C PRO A 217 -7.02 -8.07 19.13
N PRO A 218 -7.62 -7.03 19.76
CA PRO A 218 -6.94 -5.75 19.99
C PRO A 218 -5.59 -5.91 20.70
N GLN A 219 -5.52 -6.78 21.70
CA GLN A 219 -4.28 -7.03 22.45
C GLN A 219 -3.19 -7.66 21.56
N GLU A 220 -3.57 -8.44 20.55
CA GLU A 220 -2.62 -9.02 19.61
C GLU A 220 -2.06 -7.97 18.66
N ILE A 221 -2.92 -7.08 18.15
CA ILE A 221 -2.50 -5.92 17.34
C ILE A 221 -1.49 -5.06 18.13
N GLU A 222 -1.79 -4.75 19.39
CA GLU A 222 -0.91 -3.95 20.26
C GLU A 222 0.42 -4.65 20.51
N ARG A 223 0.41 -5.97 20.77
CA ARG A 223 1.62 -6.78 20.99
C ARG A 223 2.52 -6.81 19.75
N ILE A 224 1.94 -6.95 18.56
CA ILE A 224 2.68 -6.93 17.28
C ILE A 224 3.30 -5.55 17.05
N ALA A 225 2.49 -4.49 17.11
CA ALA A 225 2.97 -3.13 16.90
C ALA A 225 4.04 -2.73 17.94
N SER A 226 3.86 -3.12 19.21
CA SER A 226 4.85 -2.89 20.26
C SER A 226 6.17 -3.61 19.96
N TYR A 227 6.14 -4.88 19.54
CA TYR A 227 7.34 -5.62 19.16
C TYR A 227 8.10 -4.94 18.01
N LEU A 228 7.40 -4.47 16.97
CA LEU A 228 8.01 -3.79 15.83
C LEU A 228 8.62 -2.44 16.24
N LEU A 229 7.97 -1.70 17.15
CA LEU A 229 8.48 -0.44 17.69
C LEU A 229 9.67 -0.65 18.64
N THR A 230 9.65 -1.68 19.50
CA THR A 230 10.65 -1.84 20.56
C THR A 230 11.83 -2.72 20.18
N GLU A 231 11.58 -3.90 19.61
CA GLU A 231 12.60 -4.90 19.31
C GLU A 231 13.19 -4.71 17.92
N LYS A 232 12.37 -4.27 16.95
CA LYS A 232 12.83 -3.99 15.58
C LYS A 232 13.19 -2.53 15.34
N GLY A 233 12.69 -1.61 16.16
CA GLY A 233 12.97 -0.19 16.01
C GLY A 233 12.42 0.40 14.70
N LEU A 234 11.28 -0.11 14.22
CA LEU A 234 10.66 0.28 12.95
C LEU A 234 9.57 1.31 13.15
N HIS A 235 9.51 2.31 12.26
CA HIS A 235 8.33 3.16 12.15
C HIS A 235 7.12 2.31 11.77
N THR A 236 5.99 2.48 12.44
CA THR A 236 4.90 1.49 12.37
C THR A 236 3.56 2.12 12.04
N PHE A 237 2.90 1.61 11.01
CA PHE A 237 1.47 1.83 10.78
C PHE A 237 0.66 0.60 11.23
N VAL A 238 -0.52 0.83 11.81
CA VAL A 238 -1.55 -0.23 11.99
C VAL A 238 -2.62 -0.03 10.93
N LYS A 239 -2.84 -1.03 10.07
CA LYS A 239 -3.89 -1.00 9.05
C LYS A 239 -5.23 -1.36 9.67
N CYS A 240 -6.25 -0.53 9.51
CA CYS A 240 -7.58 -0.76 10.09
C CYS A 240 -8.56 -1.29 9.05
N ASN A 241 -9.43 -2.21 9.47
CA ASN A 241 -10.57 -2.64 8.67
C ASN A 241 -11.68 -1.58 8.74
N PRO A 242 -12.44 -1.34 7.65
CA PRO A 242 -13.52 -0.34 7.66
C PRO A 242 -14.72 -0.74 8.55
N THR A 243 -14.77 -2.00 8.99
CA THR A 243 -15.75 -2.55 9.94
C THR A 243 -15.80 -1.79 11.26
N ILE A 244 -14.71 -1.12 11.66
CA ILE A 244 -14.67 -0.27 12.86
C ILE A 244 -15.72 0.87 12.86
N LEU A 245 -16.29 1.21 11.69
CA LEU A 245 -17.39 2.16 11.58
C LEU A 245 -18.72 1.68 12.18
N GLY A 246 -18.87 0.37 12.33
CA GLY A 246 -20.11 -0.30 12.73
C GLY A 246 -21.08 -0.53 11.57
N TYR A 247 -21.82 -1.64 11.64
CA TYR A 247 -22.71 -2.14 10.58
C TYR A 247 -23.70 -1.07 10.11
N LYS A 248 -24.42 -0.44 11.05
CA LYS A 248 -25.45 0.57 10.75
C LYS A 248 -24.88 1.76 9.98
N THR A 249 -23.68 2.21 10.33
CA THR A 249 -23.01 3.30 9.59
C THR A 249 -22.73 2.86 8.16
N ALA A 250 -22.05 1.73 8.00
CA ALA A 250 -21.64 1.25 6.67
C ALA A 250 -22.85 1.02 5.75
N ARG A 251 -23.91 0.39 6.28
CA ARG A 251 -25.15 0.15 5.56
C ARG A 251 -25.83 1.44 5.14
N THR A 252 -25.97 2.40 6.06
CA THR A 252 -26.59 3.70 5.77
C THR A 252 -25.85 4.46 4.67
N ILE A 253 -24.51 4.50 4.73
CA ILE A 253 -23.70 5.18 3.72
C ILE A 253 -23.90 4.52 2.36
N LEU A 254 -23.71 3.19 2.27
CA LEU A 254 -23.83 2.47 1.01
C LEU A 254 -25.25 2.55 0.40
N ASP A 255 -26.30 2.44 1.21
CA ASP A 255 -27.70 2.58 0.75
C ASP A 255 -27.97 3.94 0.13
N SER A 256 -27.51 5.01 0.80
CA SER A 256 -27.73 6.38 0.32
C SER A 256 -27.07 6.66 -1.04
N MET A 257 -26.09 5.84 -1.43
CA MET A 257 -25.29 5.99 -2.63
C MET A 257 -25.67 5.03 -3.77
N GLY A 258 -26.71 4.22 -3.57
CA GLY A 258 -27.19 3.24 -4.56
C GLY A 258 -26.50 1.88 -4.51
N TYR A 259 -25.79 1.56 -3.42
CA TYR A 259 -25.12 0.28 -3.17
C TYR A 259 -25.94 -0.67 -2.28
N ASP A 260 -27.27 -0.55 -2.28
CA ASP A 260 -28.19 -1.40 -1.50
C ASP A 260 -28.20 -2.87 -1.92
N TYR A 261 -27.69 -3.17 -3.12
CA TYR A 261 -27.50 -4.54 -3.61
C TYR A 261 -26.23 -5.22 -3.06
N ILE A 262 -25.32 -4.48 -2.43
CA ILE A 262 -24.13 -5.07 -1.80
C ILE A 262 -24.57 -5.69 -0.48
N VAL A 263 -24.40 -7.00 -0.35
CA VAL A 263 -24.86 -7.78 0.81
C VAL A 263 -23.69 -8.01 1.77
N PHE A 264 -23.94 -7.78 3.05
CA PHE A 264 -23.05 -8.07 4.17
C PHE A 264 -23.88 -8.07 5.45
N ASP A 265 -23.43 -8.77 6.49
CA ASP A 265 -24.10 -8.88 7.78
C ASP A 265 -23.27 -8.26 8.92
N GLU A 266 -23.67 -8.51 10.17
CA GLU A 266 -23.00 -7.98 11.36
C GLU A 266 -21.77 -8.80 11.80
N HIS A 267 -21.49 -9.97 11.21
CA HIS A 267 -20.48 -10.91 11.69
C HIS A 267 -19.10 -10.28 11.81
N HIS A 268 -18.55 -9.77 10.71
CA HIS A 268 -17.25 -9.09 10.70
C HIS A 268 -17.21 -7.84 11.58
N PHE A 269 -18.33 -7.12 11.69
CA PHE A 269 -18.41 -5.91 12.51
C PHE A 269 -18.33 -6.20 13.99
N ASN A 270 -18.81 -7.37 14.43
CA ASN A 270 -18.81 -7.77 15.83
C ASN A 270 -17.48 -8.41 16.26
N GLU A 271 -16.75 -9.01 15.31
CA GLU A 271 -15.50 -9.74 15.59
C GLU A 271 -14.24 -8.89 15.41
N ASP A 272 -14.28 -7.91 14.51
CA ASP A 272 -13.14 -7.01 14.28
C ASP A 272 -12.88 -6.05 15.44
N LEU A 273 -11.78 -5.31 15.35
CA LEU A 273 -11.40 -4.27 16.29
C LEU A 273 -12.53 -3.25 16.51
N GLN A 274 -12.98 -3.13 17.75
CA GLN A 274 -14.02 -2.18 18.16
C GLN A 274 -13.43 -0.82 18.54
N TRP A 275 -14.19 0.27 18.31
CA TRP A 275 -13.74 1.65 18.58
C TRP A 275 -13.29 1.86 20.04
N ALA A 276 -14.02 1.27 21.00
CA ALA A 276 -13.74 1.39 22.43
C ALA A 276 -12.38 0.78 22.83
N ASP A 277 -11.93 -0.25 22.12
CA ASP A 277 -10.63 -0.88 22.32
C ASP A 277 -9.53 -0.21 21.48
N ALA A 278 -9.89 0.24 20.27
CA ALA A 278 -8.98 0.85 19.31
C ALA A 278 -8.35 2.15 19.83
N VAL A 279 -9.17 3.07 20.34
CA VAL A 279 -8.69 4.41 20.74
C VAL A 279 -7.63 4.33 21.84
N PRO A 280 -7.87 3.66 22.98
CA PRO A 280 -6.84 3.56 24.03
C PRO A 280 -5.58 2.83 23.57
N MET A 281 -5.73 1.81 22.70
CA MET A 281 -4.59 1.10 22.11
C MET A 281 -3.73 2.03 21.26
N PHE A 282 -4.34 2.82 20.38
CA PHE A 282 -3.61 3.77 19.52
C PHE A 282 -2.92 4.87 20.33
N GLU A 283 -3.53 5.36 21.41
CA GLU A 283 -2.88 6.31 22.33
C GLU A 283 -1.61 5.72 22.97
N ARG A 284 -1.68 4.47 23.43
CA ARG A 284 -0.52 3.76 24.01
C ARG A 284 0.58 3.52 22.97
N LEU A 285 0.21 3.08 21.76
CA LEU A 285 1.17 2.84 20.68
C LEU A 285 1.83 4.13 20.20
N GLN A 286 1.10 5.24 20.11
CA GLN A 286 1.67 6.55 19.81
C GLN A 286 2.68 6.96 20.88
N ALA A 287 2.31 6.89 22.17
CA ALA A 287 3.21 7.23 23.27
C ALA A 287 4.46 6.33 23.30
N LEU A 288 4.31 5.04 22.96
CA LEU A 288 5.42 4.11 22.84
C LEU A 288 6.38 4.52 21.72
N ALA A 289 5.85 4.82 20.53
CA ALA A 289 6.66 5.29 19.40
C ALA A 289 7.41 6.59 19.73
N ASP A 290 6.73 7.56 20.33
CA ASP A 290 7.33 8.83 20.77
C ASP A 290 8.49 8.59 21.75
N SER A 291 8.31 7.66 22.71
CA SER A 291 9.37 7.30 23.68
C SER A 291 10.61 6.67 23.05
N ARG A 292 10.48 6.13 21.82
CA ARG A 292 11.56 5.51 21.04
C ARG A 292 12.09 6.41 19.94
N GLY A 293 11.55 7.62 19.76
CA GLY A 293 11.91 8.49 18.64
C GLY A 293 11.48 7.94 17.29
N LEU A 294 10.42 7.11 17.27
CA LEU A 294 9.84 6.52 16.07
C LEU A 294 8.54 7.23 15.72
N GLU A 295 8.07 6.98 14.49
CA GLU A 295 6.78 7.49 14.02
C GLU A 295 5.76 6.36 14.03
N PHE A 296 4.56 6.67 14.50
CA PHE A 296 3.40 5.80 14.50
C PHE A 296 2.25 6.45 13.74
N GLY A 297 1.36 5.62 13.19
CA GLY A 297 0.11 6.11 12.62
C GLY A 297 -0.85 4.98 12.26
N LEU A 298 -1.92 5.35 11.57
CA LEU A 298 -2.93 4.41 11.10
C LEU A 298 -2.98 4.37 9.57
N LYS A 299 -3.24 3.19 9.02
CA LYS A 299 -3.48 3.01 7.59
C LYS A 299 -4.95 2.68 7.33
N LEU A 300 -5.60 3.54 6.55
CA LEU A 300 -7.05 3.57 6.38
C LEU A 300 -7.38 3.41 4.90
N SER A 301 -7.85 2.26 4.41
CA SER A 301 -8.26 1.07 5.15
C SER A 301 -7.79 -0.22 4.48
N ASN A 302 -8.08 -1.35 5.12
CA ASN A 302 -8.21 -2.61 4.42
C ASN A 302 -9.46 -2.63 3.53
N THR A 303 -9.62 -3.70 2.75
CA THR A 303 -10.82 -3.95 1.95
C THR A 303 -12.03 -4.26 2.83
N PHE A 304 -13.24 -4.15 2.30
CA PHE A 304 -14.50 -4.28 3.05
C PHE A 304 -15.17 -5.64 2.75
N PRO A 305 -15.43 -6.51 3.74
CA PRO A 305 -15.99 -7.84 3.50
C PRO A 305 -17.45 -7.76 3.04
N VAL A 306 -17.79 -8.51 1.99
CA VAL A 306 -19.15 -8.61 1.41
C VAL A 306 -19.42 -10.02 0.89
N ASP A 307 -20.68 -10.39 0.78
CA ASP A 307 -21.10 -11.68 0.24
C ASP A 307 -21.05 -11.67 -1.30
N THR A 308 -20.59 -12.78 -1.86
CA THR A 308 -20.74 -13.04 -3.29
C THR A 308 -22.17 -13.50 -3.56
N THR A 309 -22.97 -12.63 -4.16
CA THR A 309 -24.41 -12.89 -4.40
C THR A 309 -24.79 -12.88 -5.87
N ARG A 310 -23.87 -12.50 -6.77
CA ARG A 310 -24.14 -12.31 -8.20
C ARG A 310 -23.09 -13.00 -9.08
N ASN A 311 -22.38 -14.00 -8.56
CA ASN A 311 -21.31 -14.71 -9.24
C ASN A 311 -20.18 -13.78 -9.74
N GLU A 312 -19.88 -12.73 -8.99
CA GLU A 312 -18.80 -11.78 -9.30
C GLU A 312 -17.44 -12.47 -9.30
N LEU A 313 -17.24 -13.35 -8.32
CA LEU A 313 -16.06 -14.17 -8.10
C LEU A 313 -16.51 -15.57 -7.60
N PRO A 314 -15.69 -16.62 -7.69
CA PRO A 314 -16.12 -18.00 -7.44
C PRO A 314 -16.38 -18.40 -5.99
N GLY A 315 -15.76 -17.73 -5.00
CA GLY A 315 -16.02 -17.99 -3.58
C GLY A 315 -17.29 -17.33 -3.05
N THR A 316 -17.70 -17.63 -1.82
CA THR A 316 -18.94 -17.12 -1.19
C THR A 316 -18.80 -15.75 -0.54
N GLU A 317 -17.59 -15.32 -0.26
CA GLU A 317 -17.24 -14.01 0.31
C GLU A 317 -16.19 -13.36 -0.57
N MET A 318 -16.22 -12.03 -0.68
CA MET A 318 -15.21 -11.24 -1.39
C MET A 318 -14.97 -9.91 -0.65
N TYR A 319 -13.88 -9.22 -1.00
CA TYR A 319 -13.52 -7.97 -0.34
C TYR A 319 -13.59 -6.78 -1.29
N MET A 320 -14.48 -5.84 -0.98
CA MET A 320 -14.75 -4.65 -1.75
C MET A 320 -13.64 -3.59 -1.61
N SER A 321 -13.28 -2.96 -2.74
CA SER A 321 -12.30 -1.89 -2.87
C SER A 321 -12.71 -0.87 -3.96
N GLY A 322 -11.85 0.11 -4.22
CA GLY A 322 -12.09 1.11 -5.27
C GLY A 322 -13.13 2.17 -4.88
N ARG A 323 -13.87 2.69 -5.88
CA ARG A 323 -14.74 3.87 -5.72
C ARG A 323 -15.81 3.70 -4.64
N SER A 324 -16.31 2.47 -4.43
CA SER A 324 -17.35 2.15 -3.45
C SER A 324 -16.81 2.09 -2.02
N LEU A 325 -15.49 1.91 -1.85
CA LEU A 325 -14.84 1.89 -0.54
C LEU A 325 -14.51 3.30 -0.04
N PHE A 326 -14.26 4.25 -0.95
CA PHE A 326 -13.85 5.62 -0.58
C PHE A 326 -14.75 6.29 0.47
N PRO A 327 -16.09 6.29 0.36
CA PRO A 327 -16.98 6.94 1.33
C PRO A 327 -16.83 6.38 2.75
N LEU A 328 -16.68 5.06 2.87
CA LEU A 328 -16.42 4.40 4.15
C LEU A 328 -15.05 4.80 4.69
N THR A 329 -14.01 4.75 3.87
CA THR A 329 -12.65 5.05 4.30
C THR A 329 -12.49 6.51 4.72
N ILE A 330 -13.08 7.47 4.00
CA ILE A 330 -13.00 8.89 4.36
C ILE A 330 -13.85 9.21 5.61
N GLU A 331 -14.98 8.53 5.83
CA GLU A 331 -15.75 8.66 7.08
C GLU A 331 -14.95 8.14 8.27
N MET A 332 -14.24 7.02 8.11
CA MET A 332 -13.35 6.50 9.13
C MET A 332 -12.20 7.48 9.41
N CYS A 333 -11.61 8.07 8.37
CA CYS A 333 -10.63 9.15 8.53
C CYS A 333 -11.21 10.35 9.28
N SER A 334 -12.45 10.76 8.99
CA SER A 334 -13.12 11.87 9.68
C SER A 334 -13.28 11.61 11.18
N ARG A 335 -13.71 10.40 11.55
CA ARG A 335 -13.84 10.01 12.97
C ARG A 335 -12.48 9.96 13.67
N ILE A 336 -11.47 9.36 13.04
CA ILE A 336 -10.13 9.24 13.62
C ILE A 336 -9.49 10.63 13.76
N SER A 337 -9.52 11.45 12.71
CA SER A 337 -8.96 12.80 12.75
C SER A 337 -9.60 13.62 13.87
N ARG A 338 -10.93 13.59 14.03
CA ARG A 338 -11.61 14.26 15.15
C ARG A 338 -11.21 13.69 16.52
N GLN A 339 -11.20 12.36 16.67
CA GLN A 339 -10.85 11.68 17.92
C GLN A 339 -9.45 12.06 18.42
N PHE A 340 -8.49 12.20 17.51
CA PHE A 340 -7.10 12.51 17.82
C PHE A 340 -6.73 13.99 17.57
N ASN A 341 -7.74 14.87 17.40
CA ASN A 341 -7.55 16.31 17.14
C ASN A 341 -6.56 16.59 16.00
N GLY A 342 -6.65 15.82 14.92
CA GLY A 342 -5.80 15.90 13.74
C GLY A 342 -4.40 15.35 13.91
N LYS A 343 -3.96 14.97 15.12
CA LYS A 343 -2.56 14.63 15.41
C LYS A 343 -2.12 13.24 14.93
N MET A 344 -3.04 12.29 14.85
CA MET A 344 -2.74 10.94 14.40
C MET A 344 -2.37 10.96 12.90
N ARG A 345 -1.18 10.48 12.55
CA ARG A 345 -0.76 10.35 11.15
C ARG A 345 -1.61 9.29 10.46
N ILE A 346 -2.11 9.61 9.28
CA ILE A 346 -2.97 8.72 8.48
C ILE A 346 -2.31 8.46 7.12
N SER A 347 -2.02 7.19 6.83
CA SER A 347 -1.84 6.68 5.47
C SER A 347 -3.20 6.24 4.91
N PHE A 348 -3.47 6.49 3.63
CA PHE A 348 -4.77 6.23 3.01
C PHE A 348 -4.70 5.14 1.94
N ALA A 349 -5.69 4.24 1.90
CA ALA A 349 -5.73 3.06 1.03
C ALA A 349 -7.15 2.54 0.75
N GLY A 350 -8.13 3.43 0.54
CA GLY A 350 -9.49 3.03 0.22
C GLY A 350 -10.12 3.93 -0.84
N GLY A 351 -10.01 3.55 -2.11
CA GLY A 351 -10.64 4.30 -3.22
C GLY A 351 -10.01 5.66 -3.55
N ALA A 352 -8.75 5.88 -3.15
CA ALA A 352 -7.98 7.02 -3.64
C ALA A 352 -7.65 6.87 -5.13
N GLU A 353 -7.81 7.97 -5.88
CA GLU A 353 -7.56 8.05 -7.32
C GLU A 353 -7.39 9.51 -7.75
N PHE A 354 -7.34 9.74 -9.06
CA PHE A 354 -7.21 11.09 -9.64
C PHE A 354 -8.26 12.09 -9.11
N PHE A 355 -9.51 11.69 -8.86
CA PHE A 355 -10.56 12.65 -8.48
C PHE A 355 -10.45 13.21 -7.05
N ASN A 356 -9.67 12.56 -6.19
CA ASN A 356 -9.61 12.89 -4.76
C ASN A 356 -8.20 12.99 -4.17
N CYS A 357 -7.13 12.57 -4.88
CA CYS A 357 -5.78 12.54 -4.32
C CYS A 357 -5.22 13.91 -3.90
N ASP A 358 -5.55 14.98 -4.63
CA ASP A 358 -5.22 16.37 -4.27
C ASP A 358 -5.92 16.79 -2.98
N LYS A 359 -7.22 16.49 -2.86
CA LYS A 359 -8.01 16.83 -1.68
C LYS A 359 -7.50 16.10 -0.44
N LEU A 360 -7.21 14.80 -0.56
CA LEU A 360 -6.61 13.99 0.50
C LEU A 360 -5.27 14.60 0.95
N PHE A 361 -4.38 14.87 0.00
CA PHE A 361 -3.07 15.41 0.31
C PHE A 361 -3.13 16.81 0.94
N ALA A 362 -3.98 17.69 0.41
CA ALA A 362 -4.21 19.02 0.96
C ALA A 362 -4.77 19.00 2.40
N ALA A 363 -5.53 17.95 2.76
CA ALA A 363 -6.04 17.74 4.12
C ALA A 363 -5.02 17.11 5.09
N GLY A 364 -3.76 16.97 4.68
CA GLY A 364 -2.68 16.39 5.49
C GLY A 364 -2.67 14.86 5.51
N ILE A 365 -3.44 14.20 4.65
CA ILE A 365 -3.47 12.72 4.56
C ILE A 365 -2.40 12.26 3.57
N TRP A 366 -1.32 11.67 4.08
CA TRP A 366 -0.29 10.99 3.31
C TRP A 366 0.59 10.11 4.21
N PRO A 367 1.17 9.02 3.67
CA PRO A 367 1.16 8.59 2.26
C PRO A 367 -0.18 8.06 1.75
N ILE A 368 -0.51 8.36 0.50
CA ILE A 368 -1.71 7.87 -0.20
C ILE A 368 -1.31 6.67 -1.05
N THR A 369 -1.84 5.50 -0.74
CA THR A 369 -1.56 4.27 -1.49
C THR A 369 -2.77 3.81 -2.29
N VAL A 370 -2.54 3.26 -3.48
CA VAL A 370 -3.61 2.87 -4.41
C VAL A 370 -3.40 1.47 -5.00
N ALA A 371 -4.49 0.79 -5.34
CA ALA A 371 -4.47 -0.52 -6.01
C ALA A 371 -5.50 -0.58 -7.14
N THR A 372 -6.80 -0.48 -6.81
CA THR A 372 -7.90 -0.63 -7.79
C THR A 372 -7.79 0.32 -8.98
N THR A 373 -7.32 1.56 -8.78
CA THR A 373 -7.15 2.51 -9.89
C THR A 373 -6.09 2.06 -10.91
N ILE A 374 -5.06 1.30 -10.49
CA ILE A 374 -4.01 0.78 -11.37
C ILE A 374 -4.53 -0.46 -12.11
N LEU A 375 -5.42 -1.25 -11.50
CA LEU A 375 -6.06 -2.41 -12.14
C LEU A 375 -7.04 -2.04 -13.26
N LYS A 376 -7.52 -0.79 -13.27
CA LYS A 376 -8.45 -0.27 -14.28
C LYS A 376 -7.73 0.14 -15.57
N PRO A 377 -8.46 0.29 -16.69
CA PRO A 377 -7.90 0.82 -17.93
C PRO A 377 -7.08 2.10 -17.71
N GLY A 378 -5.89 2.15 -18.30
CA GLY A 378 -4.87 3.18 -18.07
C GLY A 378 -3.68 2.68 -17.24
N GLY A 379 -3.86 1.67 -16.40
CA GLY A 379 -2.74 1.01 -15.72
C GLY A 379 -1.93 1.97 -14.85
N TYR A 380 -0.60 1.79 -14.87
CA TYR A 380 0.34 2.65 -14.15
C TYR A 380 0.30 4.11 -14.60
N ASN A 381 -0.14 4.43 -15.83
CA ASN A 381 -0.25 5.83 -16.29
C ASN A 381 -1.26 6.65 -15.48
N ARG A 382 -2.15 6.01 -14.70
CA ARG A 382 -3.01 6.70 -13.72
C ARG A 382 -2.20 7.41 -12.63
N LEU A 383 -1.02 6.90 -12.27
CA LEU A 383 -0.12 7.52 -11.30
C LEU A 383 0.44 8.85 -11.81
N ALA A 384 0.74 8.96 -13.11
CA ALA A 384 1.15 10.22 -13.71
C ALA A 384 0.07 11.31 -13.60
N GLN A 385 -1.22 10.93 -13.67
CA GLN A 385 -2.33 11.86 -13.43
C GLN A 385 -2.40 12.31 -11.96
N MET A 386 -2.04 11.44 -11.02
CA MET A 386 -1.95 11.81 -9.61
C MET A 386 -0.80 12.79 -9.36
N VAL A 387 0.35 12.64 -10.04
CA VAL A 387 1.46 13.63 -10.01
C VAL A 387 0.95 15.01 -10.40
N GLU A 388 0.25 15.13 -11.54
CA GLU A 388 -0.25 16.41 -12.07
C GLU A 388 -1.13 17.20 -11.09
N LYS A 389 -1.72 16.51 -10.12
CA LYS A 389 -2.55 17.07 -9.07
C LYS A 389 -1.78 17.38 -7.80
N THR A 390 -0.98 16.44 -7.30
CA THR A 390 -0.32 16.58 -6.00
C THR A 390 0.91 17.48 -6.07
N GLU A 391 1.65 17.48 -7.18
CA GLU A 391 2.89 18.24 -7.31
C GLU A 391 2.67 19.75 -7.24
N LYS A 392 1.50 20.22 -7.68
CA LYS A 392 1.07 21.63 -7.62
C LYS A 392 0.81 22.13 -6.20
N LEU A 393 0.60 21.22 -5.24
CA LEU A 393 0.28 21.55 -3.85
C LEU A 393 1.55 21.78 -3.01
N PRO A 394 1.53 22.63 -1.98
CA PRO A 394 2.70 22.87 -1.12
C PRO A 394 3.10 21.61 -0.35
N TYR A 395 4.40 21.29 -0.33
CA TYR A 395 4.94 20.18 0.45
C TYR A 395 5.39 20.70 1.81
N HIS A 396 4.94 20.05 2.87
CA HIS A 396 5.31 20.37 4.23
C HIS A 396 5.44 19.07 5.04
N ALA A 397 6.31 19.10 6.06
CA ALA A 397 6.37 18.01 7.03
C ALA A 397 5.01 17.82 7.69
N PHE A 398 4.68 16.57 8.05
CA PHE A 398 3.42 16.27 8.71
C PHE A 398 3.30 17.07 10.01
N ASN A 399 2.25 17.88 10.12
CA ASN A 399 1.96 18.73 11.27
C ASN A 399 0.50 18.55 11.77
N GLY A 400 -0.16 17.49 11.30
CA GLY A 400 -1.56 17.18 11.57
C GLY A 400 -2.40 17.06 10.31
N THR A 401 -3.63 16.60 10.48
CA THR A 401 -4.67 16.55 9.44
C THR A 401 -5.70 17.66 9.64
N ASP A 402 -6.26 18.18 8.55
CA ASP A 402 -7.37 19.13 8.59
C ASP A 402 -8.69 18.38 8.81
N SER A 403 -9.10 18.26 10.07
CA SER A 403 -10.32 17.53 10.45
C SER A 403 -11.59 18.11 9.81
N ALA A 404 -11.64 19.42 9.54
CA ALA A 404 -12.80 20.04 8.91
C ALA A 404 -12.86 19.67 7.43
N ALA A 405 -11.75 19.81 6.70
CA ALA A 405 -11.67 19.44 5.29
C ALA A 405 -11.96 17.94 5.07
N ILE A 406 -11.50 17.06 5.98
CA ILE A 406 -11.81 15.63 5.92
C ILE A 406 -13.30 15.37 6.17
N SER A 407 -13.92 16.07 7.12
CA SER A 407 -15.36 15.97 7.38
C SER A 407 -16.19 16.44 6.18
N ASP A 408 -15.81 17.54 5.54
CA ASP A 408 -16.48 18.06 4.35
C ASP A 408 -16.32 17.08 3.17
N MET A 409 -15.14 16.48 3.02
CA MET A 409 -14.89 15.46 2.00
C MET A 409 -15.72 14.18 2.24
N SER A 410 -15.85 13.76 3.50
CA SER A 410 -16.73 12.64 3.88
C SER A 410 -18.17 12.92 3.46
N ALA A 411 -18.73 14.06 3.87
CA ALA A 411 -20.08 14.45 3.51
C ALA A 411 -20.28 14.58 1.99
N ALA A 412 -19.33 15.20 1.29
CA ALA A 412 -19.40 15.38 -0.16
C ALA A 412 -19.39 14.05 -0.92
N SER A 413 -18.65 13.05 -0.41
CA SER A 413 -18.51 11.74 -1.07
C SER A 413 -19.86 11.03 -1.28
N HIS A 414 -20.87 11.31 -0.45
CA HIS A 414 -22.20 10.71 -0.55
C HIS A 414 -23.03 11.23 -1.73
N SER A 415 -22.61 12.32 -2.37
CA SER A 415 -23.33 12.97 -3.48
C SER A 415 -22.46 13.17 -4.73
N ASP A 416 -21.16 12.92 -4.64
CA ASP A 416 -20.24 13.00 -5.76
C ASP A 416 -20.51 11.86 -6.76
N PHE A 417 -20.81 12.21 -8.02
CA PHE A 417 -21.13 11.25 -9.07
C PHE A 417 -19.99 10.26 -9.35
N HIS A 418 -18.74 10.59 -8.97
CA HIS A 418 -17.60 9.67 -9.02
C HIS A 418 -17.67 8.54 -8.00
N HIS A 419 -18.54 8.64 -6.99
CA HIS A 419 -18.75 7.61 -5.97
C HIS A 419 -20.16 7.01 -5.99
N LEU A 420 -21.15 7.66 -6.58
CA LEU A 420 -22.53 7.14 -6.67
C LEU A 420 -22.68 5.93 -7.62
N LYS A 421 -23.64 5.04 -7.36
CA LYS A 421 -24.06 4.02 -8.32
C LYS A 421 -25.32 4.48 -9.08
N PRO A 422 -25.21 4.99 -10.32
CA PRO A 422 -26.36 5.52 -11.06
C PRO A 422 -27.29 4.44 -11.63
N ILE A 423 -26.77 3.23 -11.87
CA ILE A 423 -27.51 2.09 -12.41
C ILE A 423 -27.23 0.89 -11.52
N LYS A 424 -28.28 0.36 -10.90
CA LYS A 424 -28.19 -0.88 -10.12
C LYS A 424 -27.95 -2.06 -11.06
N PRO A 425 -27.10 -3.04 -10.67
CA PRO A 425 -27.04 -4.31 -11.39
C PRO A 425 -28.44 -4.92 -11.49
N LEU A 426 -28.77 -5.53 -12.64
CA LEU A 426 -30.01 -6.29 -12.76
C LEU A 426 -29.99 -7.44 -11.74
N PRO A 427 -31.13 -7.78 -11.12
CA PRO A 427 -31.25 -9.01 -10.34
C PRO A 427 -30.79 -10.18 -11.21
N ALA A 428 -29.89 -11.02 -10.67
CA ALA A 428 -29.36 -12.20 -11.36
C ALA A 428 -30.45 -13.26 -11.58
#